data_AF-A0A9E2QYZ4-F1
#
_entry.id   AF-A0A9E2QYZ4-F1
#
_cell.length_a   1.000
_cell.length_b   1.000
_cell.length_c   1.000
_cell.angle_alpha   90.00
_cell.angle_beta   90.00
_cell.angle_gamma   90.00
#
_symmetry.space_group_name_H-M   'P 1'
#
loop_
_entity.id
_entity.type
_entity.pdbx_description
1 polymer ?
#
loop_
_entity_poly.entity_id
_entity_poly.type
_entity_poly.pdbx_seq_one_letter_code
_entity_poly.pdbx_strand_id
1 'polypeptide(L)'
;MLIGKKVSLRALEENDLPQLRDWRNNENFRKYFREFRELNLIDQKKWFDSQVVKNEQTIMFGVLDTQTQELIGVCGLCYINWAYRNADLSLYIGKDQIYIDT
;
A
#
# COMPACT_ATOMS: atom_id res chain seq x y z
N MET A 1 -3.41 11.49 -9.99
CA MET A 1 -3.06 10.20 -10.64
C MET A 1 -1.76 10.39 -11.39
N LEU A 2 -0.76 9.53 -11.15
CA LEU A 2 0.50 9.50 -11.90
C LEU A 2 0.42 8.34 -12.89
N ILE A 3 0.78 8.55 -14.15
CA ILE A 3 0.61 7.53 -15.21
C ILE A 3 1.99 7.17 -15.76
N GLY A 4 2.36 5.90 -15.62
CA GLY A 4 3.55 5.32 -16.24
C GLY A 4 3.21 4.51 -17.49
N LYS A 5 4.20 3.81 -18.03
CA LYS A 5 4.04 2.97 -19.24
C LYS A 5 3.27 1.67 -18.99
N LYS A 6 3.40 1.09 -17.79
CA LYS A 6 2.80 -0.20 -17.40
C LYS A 6 1.81 -0.06 -16.25
N VAL A 7 2.10 0.85 -15.32
CA VAL A 7 1.31 1.05 -14.10
C VAL A 7 0.92 2.52 -13.94
N SER A 8 -0.22 2.75 -13.31
CA SER A 8 -0.66 4.06 -12.83
C SER A 8 -0.73 4.05 -11.30
N LEU A 9 -0.54 5.22 -10.69
CA LEU A 9 -0.64 5.44 -9.26
C LEU A 9 -1.79 6.40 -8.98
N ARG A 10 -2.70 6.01 -8.08
CA ARG A 10 -3.72 6.89 -7.52
C ARG A 10 -3.73 6.82 -6.00
N ALA A 11 -4.33 7.82 -5.37
CA ALA A 11 -4.61 7.74 -3.94
C ALA A 11 -5.38 6.46 -3.62
N LEU A 12 -5.11 5.88 -2.44
CA LEU A 12 -5.88 4.76 -1.92
C LEU A 12 -7.29 5.22 -1.55
N GLU A 13 -8.26 4.36 -1.80
CA GLU A 13 -9.67 4.55 -1.46
C GLU A 13 -10.09 3.48 -0.46
N GLU A 14 -11.17 3.74 0.29
CA GLU A 14 -11.71 2.76 1.25
C GLU A 14 -12.05 1.40 0.61
N ASN A 15 -12.44 1.40 -0.66
CA ASN A 15 -12.78 0.20 -1.41
C ASN A 15 -11.56 -0.71 -1.70
N ASP A 16 -10.34 -0.19 -1.58
CA ASP A 16 -9.12 -0.98 -1.77
C ASP A 16 -8.78 -1.80 -0.51
N LEU A 17 -9.24 -1.36 0.66
CA LEU A 17 -8.84 -1.90 1.96
C LEU A 17 -9.06 -3.41 2.11
N PRO A 18 -10.16 -4.02 1.60
CA PRO A 18 -10.32 -5.47 1.66
C PRO A 18 -9.20 -6.23 0.97
N GLN A 19 -8.79 -5.80 -0.22
CA GLN A 19 -7.71 -6.45 -0.96
C GLN A 19 -6.34 -6.22 -0.29
N LEU A 20 -6.10 -5.02 0.25
CA LEU A 20 -4.91 -4.72 1.04
C LEU A 20 -4.79 -5.61 2.28
N ARG A 21 -5.90 -5.82 3.00
CA ARG A 21 -5.95 -6.73 4.15
C ARG A 21 -5.57 -8.15 3.73
N ASP A 22 -6.15 -8.65 2.64
CA ASP A 22 -5.92 -10.02 2.17
C ASP A 22 -4.45 -10.24 1.80
N TRP A 23 -3.82 -9.28 1.11
CA TRP A 23 -2.38 -9.32 0.85
C TRP A 23 -1.54 -9.29 2.13
N ARG A 24 -1.84 -8.40 3.08
CA ARG A 24 -1.09 -8.30 4.34
C ARG A 24 -1.29 -9.51 5.25
N ASN A 25 -2.42 -10.20 5.11
CA ASN A 25 -2.70 -11.43 5.84
C ASN A 25 -2.14 -12.69 5.20
N ASN A 26 -1.69 -12.63 3.95
CA ASN A 26 -1.01 -13.76 3.33
C ASN A 26 0.28 -14.08 4.12
N GLU A 27 0.36 -15.29 4.66
CA GLU A 27 1.49 -15.75 5.47
C GLU A 27 2.84 -15.64 4.75
N ASN A 28 2.87 -15.87 3.43
CA ASN A 28 4.08 -15.76 2.62
C ASN A 28 4.60 -14.32 2.54
N PHE A 29 3.71 -13.33 2.68
CA PHE A 29 4.07 -11.90 2.66
C PHE A 29 4.27 -11.34 4.06
N ARG A 30 3.49 -11.83 5.04
CA ARG A 30 3.50 -11.37 6.43
C ARG A 30 4.89 -11.35 7.06
N LYS A 31 5.76 -12.29 6.69
CA LYS A 31 7.17 -12.32 7.14
C LYS A 31 8.00 -11.09 6.75
N TYR A 32 7.58 -10.33 5.74
CA TYR A 32 8.22 -9.09 5.30
C TYR A 32 7.52 -7.83 5.84
N PHE A 33 6.38 -7.98 6.49
CA PHE A 33 5.62 -6.90 7.09
C PHE A 33 5.98 -6.72 8.57
N ARG A 34 5.72 -5.52 9.09
CA ARG A 34 5.94 -5.22 10.52
C ARG A 34 4.82 -5.78 11.39
N GLU A 35 3.67 -6.07 10.79
CA GLU A 35 2.51 -6.60 11.48
C GLU A 35 2.68 -8.08 11.83
N PHE A 36 2.54 -8.41 13.11
CA PHE A 36 2.66 -9.77 13.62
C PHE A 36 1.31 -10.47 13.84
N ARG A 37 0.20 -9.74 13.73
CA ARG A 37 -1.16 -10.26 13.92
C ARG A 37 -1.93 -10.25 12.60
N GLU A 38 -2.92 -11.13 12.52
CA GLU A 38 -3.92 -11.06 11.48
C GLU A 38 -4.75 -9.77 11.61
N LEU A 39 -5.00 -9.13 10.47
CA LEU A 39 -5.73 -7.87 10.39
C LEU A 39 -7.16 -8.15 9.96
N ASN A 40 -8.13 -7.57 10.67
CA ASN A 40 -9.50 -7.49 10.15
C ASN A 40 -9.71 -6.14 9.42
N LEU A 41 -10.90 -5.93 8.84
CA LEU A 41 -11.22 -4.68 8.14
C LEU A 41 -11.27 -3.46 9.06
N ILE A 42 -11.60 -3.62 10.34
CA ILE A 42 -11.61 -2.52 11.31
C ILE A 42 -10.18 -2.02 11.53
N ASP A 43 -9.22 -2.93 11.67
CA ASP A 43 -7.80 -2.58 11.81
C ASP A 43 -7.28 -1.87 10.56
N GLN A 44 -7.65 -2.37 9.38
CA GLN A 44 -7.27 -1.77 8.10
C GLN A 44 -7.87 -0.37 7.92
N LYS A 45 -9.13 -0.15 8.33
CA LYS A 45 -9.77 1.18 8.34
C LYS A 45 -9.11 2.14 9.31
N LYS A 46 -8.80 1.71 10.54
CA LYS A 46 -8.06 2.53 11.51
C LYS A 46 -6.69 2.94 10.97
N TRP A 47 -5.99 2.03 10.30
CA TRP A 47 -4.73 2.33 9.63
C TRP A 47 -4.93 3.37 8.52
N PHE A 48 -5.93 3.18 7.65
CA PHE A 48 -6.22 4.12 6.57
C PHE A 48 -6.50 5.53 7.11
N ASP A 49 -7.41 5.66 8.08
CA ASP A 49 -7.78 6.94 8.65
C ASP A 49 -6.60 7.63 9.35
N SER A 50 -5.82 6.88 10.13
CA SER A 50 -4.75 7.47 10.94
C SER A 50 -3.47 7.73 10.15
N GLN A 51 -3.08 6.82 9.25
CA GLN A 51 -1.79 6.87 8.55
C GLN A 51 -1.92 7.39 7.12
N VAL A 52 -3.01 7.10 6.42
CA VAL A 52 -3.14 7.52 5.01
C VAL A 52 -3.83 8.87 4.89
N VAL A 53 -4.89 9.10 5.68
CA VAL A 53 -5.70 10.33 5.59
C VAL A 53 -5.16 11.46 6.47
N LYS A 54 -4.82 11.17 7.73
CA LYS A 54 -4.49 12.20 8.73
C LYS A 54 -3.00 12.50 8.89
N ASN A 55 -2.12 11.60 8.45
CA ASN A 55 -0.68 11.74 8.70
C ASN A 55 0.01 12.40 7.49
N GLU A 56 0.38 13.67 7.64
CA GLU A 56 1.11 14.45 6.62
C GLU A 56 2.51 13.92 6.32
N GLN A 57 3.04 13.02 7.15
CA GLN A 57 4.34 12.36 6.92
C GLN A 57 4.19 11.06 6.12
N THR A 58 3.00 10.73 5.65
CA THR A 58 2.73 9.50 4.89
C THR A 58 1.89 9.80 3.67
N ILE A 59 2.31 9.30 2.51
CA ILE A 59 1.56 9.41 1.26
C ILE A 59 1.54 8.03 0.62
N MET A 60 0.35 7.43 0.52
CA MET A 60 0.15 6.10 -0.04
C MET A 60 -0.60 6.13 -1.37
N PHE A 61 -0.24 5.21 -2.24
CA PHE A 61 -0.81 5.03 -3.56
C PHE A 61 -1.19 3.57 -3.80
N GLY A 62 -2.36 3.37 -4.40
CA GLY A 62 -2.66 2.13 -5.10
C GLY A 62 -1.85 2.07 -6.39
N VAL A 63 -1.24 0.92 -6.68
CA VAL A 63 -0.58 0.62 -7.95
C VAL A 63 -1.57 -0.13 -8.82
N LEU A 64 -1.91 0.43 -9.98
CA LEU A 64 -2.88 -0.16 -10.90
C LEU A 64 -2.20 -0.56 -12.20
N ASP A 65 -2.66 -1.66 -12.80
CA ASP A 65 -2.31 -1.99 -14.17
C ASP A 65 -2.97 -1.01 -15.14
N THR A 66 -2.19 -0.45 -16.07
CA THR A 66 -2.71 0.56 -17.01
C THR A 66 -3.73 0.02 -18.01
N GLN A 67 -3.65 -1.27 -18.37
CA GLN A 67 -4.55 -1.89 -19.33
C GLN A 67 -5.85 -2.33 -18.67
N THR A 68 -5.77 -3.00 -17.52
CA THR A 68 -6.95 -3.57 -16.84
C THR A 68 -7.57 -2.64 -15.80
N GLN A 69 -6.85 -1.61 -15.37
CA GLN A 69 -7.21 -0.75 -14.22
C GLN A 69 -7.38 -1.53 -12.90
N GLU A 70 -6.86 -2.75 -12.84
CA GLU A 70 -6.89 -3.58 -11.64
C GLU A 70 -5.83 -3.10 -10.64
N LEU A 71 -6.18 -3.11 -9.35
CA LEU A 71 -5.22 -2.89 -8.27
C LEU A 71 -4.27 -4.08 -8.17
N ILE A 72 -2.98 -3.86 -8.40
CA ILE A 72 -1.96 -4.91 -8.40
C ILE A 72 -1.04 -4.87 -7.17
N GLY A 73 -0.99 -3.73 -6.49
CA GLY A 73 -0.15 -3.53 -5.31
C GLY A 73 -0.34 -2.17 -4.68
N VAL A 74 0.55 -1.84 -3.74
CA VAL A 74 0.54 -0.58 -3.00
C VAL A 74 1.96 -0.08 -2.87
N CYS A 75 2.15 1.22 -3.03
CA CYS A 75 3.40 1.88 -2.71
C CYS A 75 3.16 3.21 -2.00
N GLY A 76 4.17 3.77 -1.38
CA GLY A 76 4.06 5.06 -0.73
C GLY A 76 5.34 5.52 -0.09
N LEU A 77 5.33 6.78 0.31
CA LEU A 77 6.40 7.39 1.09
C LEU A 77 5.92 7.47 2.54
N CYS A 78 6.67 6.86 3.44
CA CYS A 78 6.42 6.87 4.88
C CYS A 78 7.50 7.70 5.58
N TYR A 79 7.19 8.18 6.79
CA TYR A 79 8.14 8.92 7.63
C TYR A 79 8.78 10.12 6.91
N ILE A 80 8.00 10.82 6.08
CA ILE A 80 8.49 11.96 5.31
C ILE A 80 8.99 13.05 6.26
N ASN A 81 10.26 13.39 6.13
CA ASN A 81 10.84 14.56 6.75
C ASN A 81 10.89 15.70 5.73
N TRP A 82 9.93 16.62 5.82
CA TRP A 82 9.81 17.75 4.90
C TRP A 82 11.00 18.72 4.97
N ALA A 83 11.64 18.88 6.13
CA ALA A 83 12.80 19.76 6.29
C ALA A 83 14.06 19.19 5.62
N TYR A 84 14.32 17.89 5.81
CA TYR A 84 15.48 17.21 5.24
C TYR A 84 15.22 16.57 3.87
N ARG A 85 13.98 16.63 3.38
CA ARG A 85 13.54 16.12 2.06
C ARG A 85 13.89 14.65 1.85
N ASN A 86 13.65 13.82 2.86
CA ASN A 86 13.81 12.38 2.80
C ASN A 86 12.54 11.66 3.28
N ALA A 87 12.42 10.39 2.93
CA ALA A 87 11.32 9.51 3.29
C ALA A 87 11.73 8.05 3.10
N ASP A 88 11.01 7.15 3.74
CA ASP A 88 11.14 5.71 3.52
C ASP A 88 10.18 5.26 2.43
N LEU A 89 10.63 4.38 1.54
CA LEU A 89 9.76 3.75 0.55
C LEU A 89 9.07 2.53 1.15
N SER A 90 7.74 2.54 1.14
CA SER A 90 6.90 1.37 1.41
C SER A 90 6.35 0.84 0.08
N LEU A 91 6.43 -0.47 -0.15
CA LEU A 91 6.14 -1.05 -1.46
C LEU A 91 5.89 -2.55 -1.34
N TYR A 92 4.79 -3.01 -1.93
CA TYR A 92 4.58 -4.42 -2.24
C TYR A 92 3.66 -4.57 -3.44
N ILE A 93 3.90 -5.62 -4.22
CA ILE A 93 2.94 -6.17 -5.17
C ILE A 93 2.23 -7.32 -4.45
N GLY A 94 0.95 -7.53 -4.75
CA GLY A 94 0.19 -8.64 -4.16
C GLY A 94 -0.60 -9.44 -5.19
N LYS A 95 -0.80 -8.90 -6.40
CA LYS A 95 -1.39 -9.64 -7.51
C LYS A 95 -0.61 -10.93 -7.78
N ASP A 96 -1.35 -11.98 -8.13
CA ASP A 96 -0.83 -13.32 -8.43
C ASP A 96 0.00 -13.95 -7.30
N GLN A 97 -0.19 -13.48 -6.06
CA GLN A 97 0.58 -13.92 -4.89
C GLN A 97 2.10 -13.70 -5.04
N ILE A 98 2.48 -12.66 -5.77
CA ILE A 98 3.86 -12.23 -5.99
C ILE A 98 4.21 -11.10 -5.02
N TYR A 99 5.28 -11.25 -4.24
CA TYR A 99 5.89 -10.16 -3.48
C TYR A 99 7.05 -9.55 -4.28
N ILE A 100 7.52 -8.34 -3.96
CA ILE A 100 8.58 -7.70 -4.75
C ILE A 100 9.92 -8.45 -4.72
N ASP A 101 10.14 -9.29 -3.71
CA ASP A 101 11.38 -10.04 -3.47
C ASP A 101 11.24 -11.54 -3.86
N THR A 102 10.31 -11.89 -4.76
CA THR A 102 10.17 -13.26 -5.29
C THR A 102 10.89 -13.45 -6.61
#